data_AF-A0A969FP56-F1
#
_entry.id   AF-A0A969FP56-F1
#
_cell.length_a   1.000
_cell.length_b   1.000
_cell.length_c   1.000
_cell.angle_alpha   90.00
_cell.angle_beta   90.00
_cell.angle_gamma   90.00
#
_symmetry.space_group_name_H-M   'P 1'
#
loop_
_entity.id
_entity.type
_entity.pdbx_description
1 polymer ?
#
loop_
_entity_poly.entity_id
_entity_poly.type
_entity_poly.pdbx_seq_one_letter_code
_entity_poly.pdbx_strand_id
1 'polypeptide(L)'
;MKLFSLLRNRKGAALVEYGLLVAGVALIATAGVSILGHKTSDLVSTVAAVLPGAHADDNGPIVSGKLIETTGADTGAIALDFTTIAANADTSRLGDNLGAPADSIETLVLEVPLAATPTP
;
A
#
# COMPACT_ATOMS: atom_id res chain seq x y z
N MET A 1 -5.64 -42.88 56.17
CA MET A 1 -7.10 -42.90 55.92
C MET A 1 -7.49 -41.59 55.24
N LYS A 2 -8.32 -41.64 54.17
CA LYS A 2 -8.92 -40.49 53.44
C LYS A 2 -8.18 -39.90 52.22
N LEU A 3 -7.71 -40.73 51.27
CA LEU A 3 -7.45 -40.27 49.89
C LEU A 3 -8.68 -40.51 48.98
N PHE A 4 -9.42 -41.60 49.22
CA PHE A 4 -10.65 -41.95 48.48
C PHE A 4 -11.87 -41.06 48.80
N SER A 5 -11.82 -40.20 49.83
CA SER A 5 -12.94 -39.29 50.16
C SER A 5 -13.01 -38.06 49.25
N LEU A 6 -11.90 -37.70 48.58
CA LEU A 6 -11.90 -36.61 47.59
C LEU A 6 -12.58 -37.04 46.28
N LEU A 7 -12.42 -38.30 45.88
CA LEU A 7 -13.02 -38.90 44.68
C LEU A 7 -14.54 -39.14 44.79
N ARG A 8 -15.11 -39.10 46.00
CA ARG A 8 -16.54 -39.38 46.25
C ARG A 8 -17.36 -38.12 46.52
N ASN A 9 -16.73 -36.95 46.44
CA ASN A 9 -17.38 -35.67 46.73
C ASN A 9 -18.11 -35.15 45.49
N ARG A 10 -19.37 -35.58 45.32
CA ARG A 10 -20.23 -35.20 44.18
C ARG A 10 -20.36 -33.68 43.98
N LYS A 11 -20.27 -32.91 45.07
CA LYS A 11 -20.28 -31.43 45.03
C LYS A 11 -19.02 -30.85 44.36
N GLY A 12 -17.85 -31.45 44.63
CA GLY A 12 -16.58 -31.03 44.01
C GLY A 12 -16.48 -31.45 42.55
N ALA A 13 -16.99 -32.65 42.21
CA ALA A 13 -17.08 -33.10 40.82
C ALA A 13 -17.98 -32.20 39.97
N ALA A 14 -19.15 -31.81 40.47
CA ALA A 14 -20.05 -30.90 39.78
C ALA A 14 -19.42 -29.51 39.55
N LEU A 15 -18.65 -29.00 40.52
CA LEU A 15 -17.96 -27.71 40.38
C LEU A 15 -16.91 -27.76 39.26
N VAL A 16 -16.15 -28.85 39.16
CA VAL A 16 -15.19 -29.06 38.07
C VAL A 16 -15.88 -29.23 36.72
N GLU A 17 -17.01 -29.93 36.67
CA GLU A 17 -17.76 -30.13 35.43
C GLU A 17 -18.26 -28.79 34.85
N TYR A 18 -18.93 -27.97 35.65
CA TYR A 18 -19.36 -26.64 35.21
C TYR A 18 -18.17 -25.70 34.93
N GLY A 19 -17.11 -25.76 35.74
CA GLY A 19 -15.90 -24.97 35.51
C GLY A 19 -15.21 -25.32 34.19
N LEU A 20 -15.12 -26.60 33.85
CA LEU A 20 -14.51 -27.08 32.62
C LEU A 20 -15.35 -26.71 31.39
N LEU A 21 -16.69 -26.77 31.50
CA LEU A 21 -17.59 -26.33 30.43
C LEU A 21 -17.44 -24.83 30.16
N VAL A 22 -17.41 -23.99 31.20
CA VAL A 22 -17.22 -22.53 31.04
C VAL A 22 -15.85 -22.21 30.43
N ALA A 23 -14.79 -22.88 30.89
CA ALA A 23 -13.45 -22.72 30.34
C ALA A 23 -13.38 -23.12 28.85
N GLY A 24 -14.05 -24.21 28.46
CA GLY A 24 -14.11 -24.66 27.07
C GLY A 24 -14.81 -23.65 26.15
N VAL A 25 -15.96 -23.12 26.57
CA VAL A 25 -16.69 -22.09 25.79
C VAL A 25 -15.86 -20.81 25.68
N ALA A 26 -15.25 -20.36 26.77
CA ALA A 26 -14.40 -19.17 26.78
C ALA A 26 -13.18 -19.33 25.84
N LEU A 27 -12.54 -20.50 25.85
CA LEU A 27 -11.39 -20.79 24.98
C LEU A 27 -11.79 -20.78 23.49
N ILE A 28 -12.93 -21.38 23.13
CA ILE A 28 -13.38 -21.40 21.73
C ILE A 28 -13.79 -19.98 21.28
N ALA A 29 -14.49 -19.23 22.14
CA ALA A 29 -14.89 -17.86 21.83
C ALA A 29 -13.68 -16.93 21.61
N THR A 30 -12.67 -17.03 22.48
CA THR A 30 -11.44 -16.23 22.33
C THR A 30 -10.64 -16.60 21.07
N ALA A 31 -10.53 -17.90 20.75
CA ALA A 31 -9.90 -18.35 19.51
C ALA A 31 -10.65 -17.83 18.27
N GLY A 32 -11.99 -17.89 18.27
CA GLY A 32 -12.82 -17.38 17.18
C GLY A 32 -12.65 -15.87 16.96
N VAL A 33 -12.67 -15.09 18.04
CA VAL A 33 -12.44 -13.63 17.99
C VAL A 33 -11.04 -13.31 17.48
N SER A 34 -10.01 -14.06 17.90
CA SER A 34 -8.64 -13.85 17.44
C SER A 34 -8.48 -14.10 15.94
N ILE A 35 -9.07 -15.19 15.41
CA ILE A 35 -8.98 -15.53 13.99
C ILE A 35 -9.77 -14.51 13.14
N LEU A 36 -10.99 -14.17 13.58
CA LEU A 36 -11.82 -13.20 12.87
C LEU A 36 -11.19 -11.80 12.89
N GLY A 37 -10.60 -11.39 14.03
CA GLY A 37 -9.93 -10.10 14.18
C GLY A 37 -8.75 -9.94 13.22
N HIS A 38 -7.87 -10.94 13.12
CA HIS A 38 -6.76 -10.88 12.16
C HIS A 38 -7.27 -10.88 10.71
N LYS A 39 -8.24 -11.74 10.36
CA LYS A 39 -8.77 -11.78 8.98
C LYS A 39 -9.45 -10.48 8.56
N THR A 40 -10.20 -9.85 9.46
CA THR A 40 -10.83 -8.55 9.19
C THR A 40 -9.79 -7.45 9.05
N SER A 41 -8.74 -7.45 9.88
CA SER A 41 -7.61 -6.55 9.74
C SER A 41 -6.89 -6.71 8.39
N ASP A 42 -6.68 -7.95 7.93
CA ASP A 42 -6.06 -8.22 6.64
C ASP A 42 -6.92 -7.72 5.46
N LEU A 43 -8.25 -7.90 5.53
CA LEU A 43 -9.15 -7.37 4.50
C LEU A 43 -9.13 -5.84 4.47
N VAL A 44 -9.14 -5.19 5.62
CA VAL A 44 -9.07 -3.71 5.68
C VAL A 44 -7.72 -3.22 5.15
N SER A 45 -6.61 -3.89 5.50
CA SER A 45 -5.27 -3.55 5.03
C SER A 45 -5.12 -3.70 3.52
N THR A 46 -5.62 -4.80 2.95
CA THR A 46 -5.57 -5.02 1.50
C THR A 46 -6.41 -4.01 0.74
N VAL A 47 -7.61 -3.68 1.22
CA VAL A 47 -8.44 -2.62 0.63
C VAL A 47 -7.74 -1.26 0.75
N ALA A 48 -7.16 -0.95 1.90
CA ALA A 48 -6.42 0.29 2.12
C ALA A 48 -5.21 0.42 1.19
N ALA A 49 -4.59 -0.67 0.73
CA ALA A 49 -3.49 -0.64 -0.23
C ALA A 49 -3.94 -0.49 -1.69
N VAL A 50 -5.19 -0.87 -2.02
CA VAL A 50 -5.71 -0.89 -3.40
C VAL A 50 -6.60 0.31 -3.72
N LEU A 51 -7.12 1.00 -2.70
CA LEU A 51 -7.94 2.20 -2.91
C LEU A 51 -7.14 3.32 -3.60
N PRO A 52 -7.73 4.01 -4.58
CA PRO A 52 -7.10 5.19 -5.18
C PRO A 52 -6.90 6.26 -4.10
N GLY A 53 -5.67 6.76 -3.96
CA GLY A 53 -5.29 7.67 -2.87
C GLY A 53 -4.68 6.99 -1.65
N ALA A 54 -4.37 5.68 -1.73
CA ALA A 54 -3.69 4.94 -0.68
C ALA A 54 -2.21 5.32 -0.52
N HIS A 55 -1.56 5.67 -1.64
CA HIS A 55 -0.15 5.99 -1.65
C HIS A 55 0.05 7.50 -1.57
N ALA A 56 1.15 7.93 -0.94
CA ALA A 56 1.51 9.35 -0.87
C ALA A 56 1.60 9.99 -2.27
N ASP A 57 2.04 9.20 -3.26
CA ASP A 57 2.15 9.58 -4.65
C ASP A 57 0.79 9.80 -5.35
N ASP A 58 -0.29 9.19 -4.83
CA ASP A 58 -1.64 9.30 -5.38
C ASP A 58 -2.38 10.54 -4.85
N ASN A 59 -1.95 11.07 -3.69
CA ASN A 59 -2.54 12.24 -3.01
C ASN A 59 -1.67 13.50 -3.08
N GLY A 60 -0.47 13.40 -3.65
CA GLY A 60 0.39 14.55 -3.87
C GLY A 60 -0.16 15.47 -4.97
N PRO A 61 0.40 16.68 -5.13
CA PRO A 61 0.20 17.46 -6.35
C PRO A 61 0.43 16.57 -7.58
N ILE A 62 -0.28 16.81 -8.69
CA ILE A 62 0.01 16.08 -9.93
C ILE A 62 1.45 16.39 -10.34
N VAL A 63 2.37 15.52 -9.97
CA VAL A 63 3.75 15.54 -10.44
C VAL A 63 3.75 14.88 -11.81
N SER A 64 3.30 15.64 -12.81
CA SER A 64 3.78 15.39 -14.17
C SER A 64 5.27 15.69 -14.11
N GLY A 65 6.04 14.64 -13.91
CA GLY A 65 7.44 14.62 -13.50
C GLY A 65 7.86 13.18 -13.26
N LYS A 66 6.87 12.29 -13.01
CA LYS A 66 7.01 10.87 -13.30
C LYS A 66 7.38 10.63 -14.77
N LEU A 67 6.80 11.35 -15.75
CA LEU A 67 7.16 11.23 -17.18
C LEU A 67 7.79 12.49 -17.81
N ILE A 68 7.27 13.69 -17.51
CA ILE A 68 7.67 14.98 -18.13
C ILE A 68 7.61 16.07 -17.07
N GLU A 69 8.67 16.85 -16.83
CA GLU A 69 8.69 17.85 -15.76
C GLU A 69 7.71 18.99 -16.00
N THR A 70 7.02 19.36 -14.93
CA THR A 70 6.07 20.46 -14.90
C THR A 70 6.37 21.39 -13.74
N THR A 71 5.99 22.64 -13.93
CA THR A 71 6.08 23.71 -12.95
C THR A 71 4.68 24.29 -12.68
N GLY A 72 4.53 24.97 -11.55
CA GLY A 72 3.27 25.65 -11.19
C GLY A 72 2.18 24.76 -10.58
N ALA A 73 2.46 23.49 -10.30
CA ALA A 73 1.51 22.55 -9.68
C ALA A 73 0.89 23.09 -8.38
N ASP A 74 1.65 23.86 -7.58
CA ASP A 74 1.18 24.46 -6.32
C ASP A 74 0.35 25.74 -6.52
N THR A 75 0.31 26.28 -7.74
CA THR A 75 -0.36 27.56 -8.08
C THR A 75 -1.60 27.37 -8.96
N GLY A 76 -1.96 26.12 -9.27
CA GLY A 76 -3.16 25.76 -10.03
C GLY A 76 -2.99 25.77 -11.56
N ALA A 77 -1.86 26.24 -12.07
CA ALA A 77 -1.51 26.14 -13.49
C ALA A 77 -0.41 25.11 -13.69
N ILE A 78 -0.71 24.01 -14.39
CA ILE A 78 0.30 23.02 -14.78
C ILE A 78 0.94 23.50 -16.08
N ALA A 79 2.19 23.92 -16.03
CA ALA A 79 2.99 24.30 -17.20
C ALA A 79 4.19 23.36 -17.36
N LEU A 80 4.68 23.17 -18.59
CA LEU A 80 5.87 22.35 -18.86
C LEU A 80 7.14 23.10 -18.41
N ASP A 81 8.03 22.41 -17.69
CA ASP A 81 9.34 22.95 -17.33
C ASP A 81 10.39 22.58 -18.38
N PHE A 82 10.47 23.37 -19.43
CA PHE A 82 11.42 23.16 -20.54
C PHE A 82 12.89 23.15 -20.10
N THR A 83 13.24 23.84 -19.00
CA THR A 83 14.63 23.93 -18.53
C THR A 83 15.05 22.59 -17.94
N THR A 84 14.22 22.02 -17.08
CA THR A 84 14.51 20.73 -16.44
C THR A 84 14.35 19.57 -17.43
N ILE A 85 13.38 19.65 -18.36
CA ILE A 85 13.24 18.67 -19.45
C ILE A 85 14.53 18.60 -20.29
N ALA A 86 15.09 19.76 -20.69
CA ALA A 86 16.30 19.82 -21.49
C ALA A 86 17.52 19.28 -20.72
N ALA A 87 17.62 19.55 -19.42
CA ALA A 87 18.71 19.06 -18.57
C ALA A 87 18.68 17.52 -18.40
N ASN A 88 17.51 16.90 -18.53
CA ASN A 88 17.30 15.46 -18.36
C ASN A 88 17.06 14.72 -19.68
N ALA A 89 17.32 15.34 -20.83
CA ALA A 89 17.03 14.77 -22.16
C ALA A 89 17.75 13.42 -22.39
N ASP A 90 18.94 13.24 -21.82
CA ASP A 90 19.76 12.03 -21.98
C ASP A 90 19.51 10.95 -20.91
N THR A 91 18.37 11.01 -20.23
CA THR A 91 18.01 10.05 -19.16
C THR A 91 16.83 9.18 -19.56
N SER A 92 16.84 7.89 -19.17
CA SER A 92 15.85 6.85 -19.53
C SER A 92 14.50 6.99 -18.80
N ARG A 93 13.92 8.19 -18.81
CA ARG A 93 12.75 8.52 -17.98
C ARG A 93 11.48 7.81 -18.41
N LEU A 94 11.25 7.73 -19.72
CA LEU A 94 10.08 7.04 -20.25
C LEU A 94 10.23 5.52 -20.07
N GLY A 95 11.43 4.98 -20.30
CA GLY A 95 11.75 3.57 -20.08
C GLY A 95 11.54 3.12 -18.64
N ASP A 96 12.02 3.91 -17.67
CA ASP A 96 11.92 3.59 -16.24
C ASP A 96 10.47 3.51 -15.76
N ASN A 97 9.57 4.29 -16.35
CA ASN A 97 8.17 4.34 -15.96
C ASN A 97 7.26 3.36 -16.70
N LEU A 98 7.67 2.91 -17.90
CA LEU A 98 6.98 1.87 -18.64
C LEU A 98 7.44 0.46 -18.25
N GLY A 99 8.44 0.33 -17.36
CA GLY A 99 9.06 -0.95 -17.03
C GLY A 99 9.76 -1.57 -18.24
N ALA A 100 10.17 -0.74 -19.19
CA ALA A 100 10.84 -1.17 -20.40
C ALA A 100 12.28 -1.60 -20.05
N PRO A 101 12.86 -2.59 -20.74
CA PRO A 101 14.28 -2.91 -20.58
C PRO A 101 15.12 -1.64 -20.78
N ALA A 102 16.22 -1.51 -20.04
CA ALA A 102 17.19 -0.45 -20.24
C ALA A 102 17.52 -0.32 -21.75
N ASP A 103 17.56 0.91 -22.25
CA ASP A 103 17.90 1.28 -23.63
C ASP A 103 16.84 0.93 -24.71
N SER A 104 15.64 0.46 -24.33
CA SER A 104 14.55 0.23 -25.31
C SER A 104 13.76 1.49 -25.67
N ILE A 105 13.84 2.54 -24.83
CA ILE A 105 13.26 3.87 -25.05
C ILE A 105 14.26 4.90 -24.50
N GLU A 106 15.14 5.42 -25.36
CA GLU A 106 16.34 6.18 -24.96
C GLU A 106 16.08 7.64 -24.59
N THR A 107 15.21 8.39 -25.30
CA THR A 107 15.10 9.84 -25.08
C THR A 107 13.80 10.47 -25.59
N LEU A 108 13.43 11.60 -25.00
CA LEU A 108 12.39 12.50 -25.47
C LEU A 108 13.01 13.52 -26.43
N VAL A 109 12.58 13.55 -27.70
CA VAL A 109 13.10 14.48 -28.71
C VAL A 109 12.46 15.86 -28.53
N LEU A 110 13.27 16.89 -28.23
CA LEU A 110 12.86 18.28 -28.39
C LEU A 110 13.11 18.71 -29.84
N GLU A 111 12.04 18.81 -30.63
CA GLU A 111 12.12 19.41 -31.96
C GLU A 111 12.23 20.93 -31.83
N VAL A 112 13.44 21.46 -32.00
CA VAL A 112 13.63 22.90 -32.20
C VAL A 112 13.30 23.22 -33.65
N PRO A 113 12.31 24.09 -33.95
CA PRO A 113 12.08 24.54 -35.31
C PRO A 113 13.34 25.24 -35.83
N LEU A 114 13.82 24.78 -37.00
CA LEU A 114 14.97 25.36 -37.68
C LEU A 114 14.76 26.88 -37.78
N ALA A 115 15.64 27.66 -37.14
CA ALA A 115 15.64 29.11 -37.28
C ALA A 115 15.66 29.43 -38.78
N ALA A 116 14.62 30.12 -39.25
CA ALA A 116 14.50 30.50 -40.65
C ALA A 116 15.82 31.19 -41.06
N THR A 117 16.58 30.53 -41.93
CA THR A 117 17.76 31.15 -42.54
C THR A 117 17.30 32.46 -43.16
N PRO A 118 17.91 33.61 -42.82
CA PRO A 118 17.57 34.86 -43.48
C PRO A 118 17.85 34.66 -44.97
N THR A 119 16.79 34.70 -45.78
CA THR A 119 16.90 34.74 -47.23
C THR A 119 17.74 35.96 -47.63
N PRO A 120 18.66 35.81 -48.59
CA PRO A 120 19.53 36.90 -49.03
C PRO A 120 18.76 38.08 -49.61
#